data_AF-A0A935YPH5-F1
#
_entry.id   AF-A0A935YPH5-F1
#
_cell.length_a   1.000
_cell.length_b   1.000
_cell.length_c   1.000
_cell.angle_alpha   90.00
_cell.angle_beta   90.00
_cell.angle_gamma   90.00
#
_symmetry.space_group_name_H-M   'P 1'
#
loop_
_entity.id
_entity.type
_entity.pdbx_description
1 polymer ?
#
loop_
_entity_poly.entity_id
_entity_poly.type
_entity_poly.pdbx_seq_one_letter_code
_entity_poly.pdbx_strand_id
1 'polypeptide(L)'
;MQFHKVTLPPAASVDIGSELQALAQLLGGLNSEQRQKIVNALAEAMADAARPQPDKDEVGKSLERALSYAGKAADFGEKMGKIAGHVQNAVGWLGENWHKLLPLVGLAL
;
A
#
# COMPACT_ATOMS: atom_id res chain seq x y z
N MET A 1 -12.38 -7.26 -14.38
CA MET A 1 -12.00 -7.27 -12.95
C MET A 1 -13.20 -6.81 -12.17
N GLN A 2 -13.62 -7.54 -11.14
CA GLN A 2 -14.69 -7.09 -10.23
C GLN A 2 -14.03 -6.29 -9.11
N PHE A 3 -14.49 -5.05 -8.89
CA PHE A 3 -14.02 -4.21 -7.78
C PHE A 3 -14.93 -4.38 -6.58
N HIS A 4 -14.34 -4.46 -5.39
CA HIS A 4 -15.08 -4.52 -4.13
C HIS A 4 -15.24 -3.11 -3.57
N LYS A 5 -16.49 -2.73 -3.30
CA LYS A 5 -16.80 -1.43 -2.69
C LYS A 5 -16.40 -1.42 -1.23
N VAL A 6 -15.68 -0.39 -0.78
CA VAL A 6 -15.17 -0.27 0.60
C VAL A 6 -15.44 1.10 1.18
N THR A 7 -15.45 1.17 2.51
CA THR A 7 -15.40 2.42 3.27
C THR A 7 -14.02 2.58 3.89
N LEU A 8 -13.45 3.78 3.82
CA LEU A 8 -12.13 4.04 4.39
C LEU A 8 -12.22 4.30 5.90
N PRO A 9 -11.26 3.81 6.70
CA PRO A 9 -11.16 4.19 8.09
C PRO A 9 -10.77 5.67 8.22
N PRO A 10 -11.16 6.35 9.31
CA PRO A 10 -10.66 7.68 9.59
C PRO A 10 -9.15 7.64 9.84
N ALA A 11 -8.41 8.64 9.34
CA ALA A 11 -6.94 8.66 9.44
C ALA A 11 -6.41 8.49 10.87
N ALA A 12 -7.11 9.04 11.87
CA ALA A 12 -6.72 8.94 13.28
C ALA A 12 -6.85 7.54 13.88
N SER A 13 -7.58 6.61 13.23
CA SER A 13 -7.70 5.22 13.69
C SER A 13 -6.71 4.27 13.01
N VAL A 14 -5.85 4.77 12.12
CA VAL A 14 -4.90 3.97 11.36
C VAL A 14 -3.51 4.09 11.95
N ASP A 15 -2.92 2.95 12.31
CA ASP A 15 -1.48 2.85 12.59
C ASP A 15 -0.72 2.64 11.27
N ILE A 16 -0.37 3.73 10.61
CA ILE A 16 0.31 3.68 9.30
C ILE A 16 1.63 2.90 9.33
N GLY A 17 2.34 2.90 10.46
CA GLY A 17 3.60 2.17 10.59
C GLY A 17 3.36 0.66 10.51
N SER A 18 2.38 0.16 11.25
CA SER A 18 1.97 -1.25 11.23
C SER A 18 1.46 -1.68 9.85
N GLU A 19 0.66 -0.84 9.18
CA GLU A 19 0.15 -1.13 7.83
C GLU A 19 1.27 -1.23 6.79
N LEU A 20 2.21 -0.28 6.79
CA LEU A 20 3.35 -0.31 5.86
C LEU A 20 4.29 -1.48 6.14
N GLN A 21 4.48 -1.85 7.40
CA GLN A 21 5.26 -3.04 7.78
C GLN A 21 4.60 -4.33 7.27
N ALA A 22 3.28 -4.47 7.43
CA ALA A 22 2.55 -5.62 6.92
C ALA A 22 2.63 -5.70 5.38
N LEU A 23 2.50 -4.57 4.70
CA LEU A 23 2.71 -4.47 3.26
C LEU A 23 4.14 -4.85 2.86
N ALA A 24 5.16 -4.43 3.61
CA ALA A 24 6.54 -4.83 3.35
C ALA A 24 6.73 -6.36 3.40
N GLN A 25 6.13 -7.03 4.38
CA GLN A 25 6.19 -8.49 4.48
C GLN A 25 5.43 -9.19 3.33
N LEU A 26 4.22 -8.73 3.02
CA LEU A 26 3.38 -9.34 1.98
C LEU A 26 3.97 -9.13 0.58
N LEU A 27 4.33 -7.89 0.25
CA LEU A 27 4.83 -7.52 -1.07
C LEU A 27 6.28 -7.95 -1.28
N GLY A 28 7.12 -7.90 -0.24
CA GLY A 28 8.49 -8.41 -0.29
C GLY A 28 8.57 -9.94 -0.44
N GLY A 29 7.52 -10.65 -0.03
CA GLY A 29 7.39 -12.11 -0.17
C GLY A 29 6.89 -12.58 -1.55
N LEU A 30 6.58 -11.66 -2.47
CA LEU A 30 6.12 -12.02 -3.82
C LEU A 30 7.23 -12.66 -4.65
N ASN A 31 6.83 -13.54 -5.56
CA ASN A 31 7.69 -14.07 -6.61
C ASN A 31 7.80 -13.03 -7.74
N SER A 32 8.75 -12.11 -7.58
CA SER A 32 8.97 -10.99 -8.50
C SER A 32 10.45 -10.72 -8.71
N GLU A 33 10.85 -10.54 -9.97
CA GLU A 33 12.17 -10.03 -10.34
C GLU A 33 12.40 -8.58 -9.84
N GLN A 34 11.33 -7.87 -9.50
CA GLN A 34 11.38 -6.50 -8.98
C GLN A 34 11.38 -6.45 -7.44
N ARG A 35 11.60 -7.57 -6.74
CA ARG A 35 11.55 -7.65 -5.27
C ARG A 35 12.34 -6.54 -4.58
N GLN A 36 13.58 -6.27 -5.00
CA GLN A 36 14.39 -5.22 -4.38
C GLN A 36 13.77 -3.83 -4.56
N LYS A 37 13.15 -3.53 -5.71
CA LYS A 37 12.46 -2.26 -5.93
C LYS A 37 11.21 -2.12 -5.07
N ILE A 38 10.47 -3.22 -4.86
CA ILE A 38 9.31 -3.27 -3.95
C ILE A 38 9.75 -2.95 -2.51
N VAL A 39 10.78 -3.67 -2.03
CA VAL A 39 11.28 -3.51 -0.66
C VAL A 39 11.82 -2.10 -0.42
N ASN A 40 12.59 -1.54 -1.37
CA ASN A 40 13.14 -0.20 -1.26
C ASN A 40 12.02 0.85 -1.18
N ALA A 41 11.02 0.77 -2.07
CA ALA A 41 9.91 1.72 -2.06
C ALA A 41 9.08 1.65 -0.76
N LEU A 42 8.91 0.47 -0.17
CA LEU A 42 8.26 0.32 1.13
C LEU A 42 9.12 0.86 2.28
N ALA A 43 10.43 0.67 2.23
CA ALA A 43 11.36 1.25 3.20
C ALA A 43 11.33 2.80 3.15
N GLU A 44 11.27 3.39 1.96
CA GLU A 44 11.09 4.83 1.77
C GLU A 44 9.76 5.31 2.40
N ALA A 45 8.65 4.63 2.08
CA ALA A 45 7.35 4.96 2.67
C ALA A 45 7.34 4.88 4.21
N MET A 46 7.97 3.84 4.78
CA MET A 46 8.10 3.68 6.24
C MET A 46 8.96 4.79 6.87
N ALA A 47 10.06 5.15 6.22
CA ALA A 47 10.93 6.22 6.70
C ALA A 47 10.21 7.58 6.71
N ASP A 48 9.44 7.90 5.66
CA ASP A 48 8.64 9.13 5.61
C ASP A 48 7.50 9.13 6.62
N ALA A 49 6.83 7.99 6.81
CA ALA A 49 5.76 7.84 7.80
C ALA A 49 6.24 7.97 9.25
N ALA A 50 7.52 7.67 9.53
CA ALA A 50 8.10 7.76 10.87
C ALA A 50 8.54 9.17 11.29
N ARG A 51 8.43 10.17 10.40
CA ARG A 51 8.83 11.55 10.69
C ARG A 51 7.85 12.19 11.69
N PRO A 52 8.26 13.16 12.53
CA PRO A 52 7.34 13.81 13.49
C PRO A 52 6.13 14.48 12.84
N GLN A 53 6.29 14.95 11.60
CA GLN A 53 5.23 15.45 10.74
C GLN A 53 5.39 14.78 9.37
N PRO A 54 4.77 13.60 9.17
CA PRO A 54 4.89 12.86 7.92
C PRO A 54 4.31 13.64 6.74
N ASP A 55 5.04 13.66 5.63
CA ASP A 55 4.50 14.10 4.35
C ASP A 55 3.72 12.95 3.72
N LYS A 56 2.39 13.05 3.74
CA LYS A 56 1.50 12.01 3.21
C LYS A 56 1.68 11.79 1.71
N ASP A 57 2.05 12.83 0.96
CA ASP A 57 2.26 12.67 -0.48
C ASP A 57 3.54 11.88 -0.78
N GLU A 58 4.60 12.06 0.00
CA GLU A 58 5.83 11.26 -0.16
C GLU A 58 5.59 9.78 0.23
N VAL A 59 4.88 9.54 1.34
CA VAL A 59 4.47 8.17 1.73
C VAL A 59 3.63 7.54 0.62
N GLY A 60 2.65 8.27 0.08
CA GLY A 60 1.77 7.79 -0.99
C GLY A 60 2.51 7.49 -2.29
N LYS A 61 3.44 8.34 -2.72
CA LYS A 61 4.26 8.11 -3.94
C LYS A 61 5.11 6.85 -3.80
N SER A 62 5.70 6.65 -2.63
CA SER A 62 6.52 5.49 -2.34
C SER A 62 5.67 4.21 -2.30
N LEU A 63 4.48 4.26 -1.69
CA LEU A 63 3.52 3.15 -1.71
C LEU A 63 3.01 2.83 -3.12
N GLU A 64 2.70 3.84 -3.93
CA GLU A 64 2.29 3.68 -5.34
C GLU A 64 3.34 2.93 -6.16
N ARG A 65 4.62 3.30 -6.00
CA ARG A 65 5.74 2.60 -6.65
C ARG A 65 5.82 1.14 -6.22
N ALA A 66 5.71 0.88 -4.91
CA ALA A 66 5.74 -0.48 -4.39
C ALA A 66 4.61 -1.35 -4.97
N LEU A 67 3.36 -0.84 -4.98
CA LEU A 67 2.21 -1.55 -5.54
C LEU A 67 2.34 -1.74 -7.05
N SER A 68 2.86 -0.76 -7.78
CA SER A 68 3.08 -0.85 -9.23
C SER A 68 4.11 -1.92 -9.61
N TYR A 69 5.16 -2.09 -8.80
CA TYR A 69 6.12 -3.18 -8.99
C TYR A 69 5.56 -4.54 -8.56
N ALA A 70 4.81 -4.56 -7.45
CA ALA A 70 4.18 -5.77 -6.93
C ALA A 70 3.11 -6.34 -7.86
N GLY A 71 2.31 -5.49 -8.51
CA GLY A 71 1.28 -5.90 -9.47
C GLY A 71 1.80 -6.64 -10.71
N LYS A 72 3.12 -6.66 -10.92
CA LYS A 72 3.78 -7.44 -11.98
C LYS A 72 4.24 -8.83 -11.52
N ALA A 73 4.12 -9.16 -10.24
CA ALA A 73 4.47 -10.47 -9.70
C ALA A 73 3.44 -11.53 -10.11
N ALA A 74 3.90 -12.74 -10.42
CA ALA A 74 3.02 -13.83 -10.87
C ALA A 74 1.99 -14.24 -9.81
N ASP A 75 2.36 -14.17 -8.53
CA ASP A 75 1.55 -14.55 -7.38
C ASP A 75 0.82 -13.36 -6.72
N PHE A 76 0.82 -12.17 -7.36
CA PHE A 76 0.15 -10.99 -6.80
C PHE A 76 -1.34 -11.22 -6.58
N GLY A 77 -2.02 -11.81 -7.57
CA GLY A 77 -3.46 -12.11 -7.50
C GLY A 77 -3.84 -13.02 -6.33
N GLU A 78 -2.97 -13.98 -5.99
CA GLU A 78 -3.20 -14.94 -4.90
C GLU A 78 -3.11 -14.26 -3.51
N LYS A 79 -2.30 -13.19 -3.40
CA LYS A 79 -2.14 -12.43 -2.15
C LYS A 79 -3.02 -11.18 -2.08
N MET A 80 -3.72 -10.84 -3.17
CA MET A 80 -4.45 -9.58 -3.33
C MET A 80 -5.44 -9.32 -2.20
N GLY A 81 -6.17 -10.34 -1.73
CA GLY A 81 -7.14 -10.18 -0.64
C GLY A 81 -6.53 -9.69 0.67
N LYS A 82 -5.31 -10.16 1.02
CA LYS A 82 -4.59 -9.69 2.21
C LYS A 82 -3.98 -8.31 2.00
N ILE A 83 -3.43 -8.06 0.81
CA ILE A 83 -2.84 -6.77 0.44
C ILE A 83 -3.90 -5.66 0.46
N ALA A 84 -5.10 -5.95 -0.06
CA ALA A 84 -6.20 -5.00 -0.20
C ALA A 84 -6.61 -4.36 1.14
N GLY A 85 -6.70 -5.14 2.22
CA GLY A 85 -7.05 -4.61 3.54
C GLY A 85 -6.04 -3.59 4.07
N HIS A 86 -4.74 -3.88 3.92
CA HIS A 86 -3.70 -2.95 4.35
C HIS A 86 -3.62 -1.70 3.46
N VAL A 87 -3.86 -1.84 2.16
CA VAL A 87 -3.94 -0.68 1.25
C VAL A 87 -5.16 0.19 1.56
N GLN A 88 -6.32 -0.40 1.87
CA GLN A 88 -7.50 0.35 2.29
C GLN A 88 -7.20 1.21 3.52
N ASN A 89 -6.54 0.65 4.53
CA ASN A 89 -6.16 1.37 5.74
C ASN A 89 -5.15 2.48 5.43
N ALA A 90 -4.09 2.16 4.67
CA ALA A 90 -3.09 3.14 4.27
C ALA A 90 -3.71 4.30 3.48
N VAL A 91 -4.63 4.03 2.55
CA VAL A 91 -5.35 5.05 1.77
C VAL A 91 -6.25 5.91 2.67
N GLY A 92 -6.94 5.33 3.65
CA GLY A 92 -7.71 6.09 4.64
C GLY A 92 -6.86 7.05 5.46
N TRP A 93 -5.62 6.67 5.76
CA TRP A 93 -4.64 7.56 6.40
C TRP A 93 -4.10 8.62 5.45
N LEU A 94 -3.75 8.25 4.21
CA LEU A 94 -3.17 9.14 3.20
C LEU A 94 -4.15 10.23 2.75
N GLY A 95 -5.45 9.92 2.67
CA GLY A 95 -6.51 10.85 2.29
C GLY A 95 -6.85 10.83 0.80
N GLU A 96 -7.72 11.77 0.40
CA GLU A 96 -8.45 11.73 -0.87
C GLU A 96 -7.57 11.68 -2.13
N ASN A 97 -6.41 12.35 -2.09
CA ASN A 97 -5.44 12.36 -3.18
C ASN A 97 -4.90 10.96 -3.53
N TRP A 98 -5.02 10.01 -2.60
CA TRP A 98 -4.44 8.67 -2.70
C TRP A 98 -5.48 7.56 -2.90
N HIS A 99 -6.76 7.90 -3.06
CA HIS A 99 -7.81 6.94 -3.40
C HIS A 99 -7.52 6.17 -4.71
N LYS A 100 -6.69 6.74 -5.59
CA LYS A 100 -6.17 6.10 -6.81
C LYS A 100 -5.38 4.80 -6.59
N LEU A 101 -4.98 4.50 -5.34
CA LEU A 101 -4.30 3.23 -5.02
C LEU A 101 -5.28 2.06 -4.85
N LEU A 102 -6.56 2.32 -4.54
CA LEU A 102 -7.58 1.29 -4.31
C LEU A 102 -7.78 0.37 -5.54
N PRO A 103 -7.85 0.89 -6.78
CA PRO A 103 -8.02 0.03 -7.95
C PRO A 103 -6.83 -0.91 -8.20
N LEU A 104 -5.63 -0.60 -7.71
CA LEU A 104 -4.44 -1.46 -7.85
C LEU A 104 -4.60 -2.79 -7.10
N VAL A 105 -5.52 -2.83 -6.12
CA VAL A 105 -5.81 -4.00 -5.28
C VAL A 105 -7.26 -4.46 -5.41
N GLY A 106 -7.96 -4.04 -6.48
CA GLY A 106 -9.33 -4.48 -6.75
C GLY A 106 -10.39 -3.86 -5.82
N LEU A 107 -10.12 -2.69 -5.24
CA LEU A 107 -11.07 -1.95 -4.40
C LEU A 107 -11.60 -0.69 -5.12
N ALA A 108 -12.78 -0.23 -4.70
CA ALA A 108 -13.39 1.03 -5.12
C ALA A 108 -14.20 1.66 -3.96
N LEU A 109 -14.47 2.96 -4.03
CA LEU A 109 -15.31 3.67 -3.04
C LEU A 109 -16.80 3.67 -3.42
#